data_AF-A0A0P1B4E8-F1
#
_entry.id   AF-A0A0P1B4E8-F1
#
_cell.length_a   1.000
_cell.length_b   1.000
_cell.length_c   1.000
_cell.angle_alpha   90.00
_cell.angle_beta   90.00
_cell.angle_gamma   90.00
#
_symmetry.space_group_name_H-M   'P 1'
#
loop_
_entity.id
_entity.type
_entity.pdbx_description
1 polymer ?
#
loop_
_entity_poly.entity_id
_entity_poly.type
_entity_poly.pdbx_seq_one_letter_code
_entity_poly.pdbx_strand_id
1 'polypeptide(L)'
;MSRVVEVFEYEGCFSFLHEPRRFTFKIYSDHYLYIGIDPACSNPQREAIDLRTFPQENLVENDDVQAERRHVTQHLDSDINSTPLYLVQGREENEDARNTKLLAYDGRALVVMPSDGHDETCYMVHFKLVQWEPGTQIAETQIIKCIAQLSRKRGLSGRFVDIQESMEEAQDFTLNPIAHRFETLTNVLHPLTPGQYELRGITIAENAVVYECIVRLTLFADGMVSGTSRELTFAQECPISGMWTRFGITYLLKYEMHGSQHSYIYYTTPFQSCLYGTWENAKLQMLGISSQAEHGILEFQLVHAVRVWSEAYHKDYPKVFQECVKLLLLASLRSGILPSHLWHLIVVYCGYDWFRRM
;
A
#
# COMPACT_ATOMS: atom_id res chain seq x y z
N MET A 1 -11.34 -15.01 16.83
CA MET A 1 -10.42 -14.05 17.48
C MET A 1 -10.17 -12.87 16.56
N SER A 2 -9.91 -11.67 17.08
CA SER A 2 -9.22 -10.62 16.30
C SER A 2 -7.86 -11.18 15.90
N ARG A 3 -7.44 -10.99 14.63
CA ARG A 3 -6.05 -11.30 14.26
C ARG A 3 -5.19 -10.21 14.88
N VAL A 4 -4.30 -10.62 15.76
CA VAL A 4 -3.34 -9.74 16.40
C VAL A 4 -2.08 -9.76 15.54
N VAL A 5 -1.50 -8.60 15.29
CA VAL A 5 -0.23 -8.44 14.59
C VAL A 5 0.81 -8.00 15.61
N GLU A 6 1.97 -8.66 15.59
CA GLU A 6 3.09 -8.28 16.45
C GLU A 6 3.90 -7.20 15.74
N VAL A 7 4.08 -6.07 16.41
CA VAL A 7 4.70 -4.87 15.83
C VAL A 7 5.98 -4.56 16.58
N PHE A 8 7.07 -4.45 15.82
CA PHE A 8 8.37 -4.05 16.31
C PHE A 8 8.82 -2.79 15.59
N GLU A 9 9.38 -1.85 16.34
CA GLU A 9 9.90 -0.60 15.79
C GLU A 9 11.38 -0.48 16.15
N TYR A 10 12.20 -0.15 15.16
CA TYR A 10 13.64 0.04 15.32
C TYR A 10 14.12 1.29 14.61
N GLU A 11 15.23 1.82 15.09
CA GLU A 11 15.93 2.94 14.45
C GLU A 11 17.36 2.50 14.10
N GLY A 12 17.84 2.99 12.96
CA GLY A 12 19.24 2.90 12.61
C GLY A 12 19.48 3.36 11.20
N CYS A 13 20.72 3.17 10.75
CA CYS A 13 21.19 3.56 9.43
C CYS A 13 21.96 2.37 8.84
N PHE A 14 21.85 2.15 7.54
CA PHE A 14 22.71 1.21 6.81
C PHE A 14 23.82 1.96 6.10
N SER A 15 24.85 1.28 5.58
CA SER A 15 25.95 2.03 4.93
C SER A 15 25.53 2.65 3.59
N PHE A 16 24.61 1.99 2.88
CA PHE A 16 24.00 2.50 1.65
C PHE A 16 22.85 3.47 1.91
N LEU A 17 22.42 3.64 3.16
CA LEU A 17 21.48 4.70 3.54
C LEU A 17 22.29 5.86 4.11
N HIS A 18 22.19 7.02 3.48
CA HIS A 18 22.92 8.21 3.94
C HIS A 18 22.30 8.87 5.19
N GLU A 19 21.11 8.41 5.61
CA GLU A 19 20.34 8.99 6.70
C GLU A 19 19.69 7.91 7.58
N PRO A 20 19.55 8.16 8.89
CA PRO A 20 18.85 7.25 9.80
C PRO A 20 17.38 7.11 9.40
N ARG A 21 16.86 5.89 9.50
CA ARG A 21 15.48 5.53 9.20
C ARG A 21 14.84 4.81 10.38
N ARG A 22 13.52 4.98 10.49
CA ARG A 22 12.67 4.20 11.39
C ARG A 22 12.05 3.05 10.61
N PHE A 23 12.21 1.85 11.14
CA PHE A 23 11.68 0.63 10.55
C PHE A 23 10.55 0.08 11.42
N THR A 24 9.42 -0.22 10.80
CA THR A 24 8.26 -0.85 11.47
C THR A 24 8.03 -2.24 10.89
N PHE A 25 8.32 -3.27 11.66
CA PHE A 25 8.10 -4.67 11.30
C PHE A 25 6.77 -5.14 11.88
N LYS A 26 5.86 -5.59 11.01
CA LYS A 26 4.58 -6.17 11.41
C LYS A 26 4.56 -7.64 11.02
N ILE A 27 4.60 -8.52 12.02
CA ILE A 27 4.56 -9.98 11.85
C ILE A 27 3.13 -10.48 12.05
N TYR A 28 2.62 -11.11 11.01
CA TYR A 28 1.29 -11.70 10.99
C TYR A 28 1.35 -13.17 11.42
N SER A 29 0.21 -13.70 11.88
CA SER A 29 0.10 -15.07 12.41
C SER A 29 0.48 -16.18 11.42
N ASP A 30 0.57 -15.85 10.13
CA ASP A 30 0.86 -16.74 9.01
C ASP A 30 2.26 -16.48 8.42
N HIS A 31 3.17 -15.92 9.21
CA HIS A 31 4.59 -15.70 8.85
C HIS A 31 4.83 -14.65 7.77
N TYR A 32 3.80 -13.93 7.32
CA TYR A 32 4.02 -12.76 6.49
C TYR A 32 4.58 -11.62 7.32
N LEU A 33 5.47 -10.85 6.69
CA LEU A 33 6.14 -9.73 7.29
C LEU A 33 5.91 -8.50 6.43
N TYR A 34 5.29 -7.48 7.00
CA TYR A 34 5.25 -6.15 6.41
C TYR A 34 6.34 -5.28 7.06
N ILE A 35 7.01 -4.46 6.27
CA ILE A 35 8.05 -3.55 6.73
C ILE A 35 7.71 -2.14 6.23
N GLY A 36 7.42 -1.23 7.15
CA GLY A 36 7.37 0.21 6.88
C GLY A 36 8.74 0.84 7.11
N ILE A 37 9.10 1.81 6.28
CA ILE A 37 10.39 2.52 6.35
C ILE A 37 10.11 4.01 6.22
N ASP A 38 10.41 4.77 7.25
CA ASP A 38 10.19 6.21 7.32
C ASP A 38 11.50 6.95 7.64
N PRO A 39 11.69 8.21 7.19
CA PRO A 39 12.78 9.05 7.67
C PRO A 39 12.79 9.13 9.21
N ALA A 40 13.95 8.99 9.84
CA ALA A 40 14.07 9.25 11.27
C ALA A 40 14.12 10.77 11.49
N CYS A 41 12.97 11.44 11.64
CA CYS A 41 12.93 12.87 11.94
C CYS A 41 12.17 13.20 13.23
N SER A 42 12.74 14.15 13.97
CA SER A 42 12.38 14.66 15.29
C SER A 42 10.95 15.21 15.40
N ASN A 43 10.27 14.83 16.49
CA ASN A 43 8.94 15.24 16.98
C ASN A 43 7.69 14.55 16.37
N PRO A 44 7.00 13.68 17.14
CA PRO A 44 5.75 13.02 16.72
C PRO A 44 4.49 13.92 16.80
N GLN A 45 4.62 15.24 16.64
CA GLN A 45 3.51 16.19 16.85
C GLN A 45 3.00 16.93 15.60
N ARG A 46 3.42 16.56 14.39
CA ARG A 46 2.89 17.16 13.14
C ARG A 46 2.46 16.12 12.11
N GLU A 47 1.57 15.22 12.51
CA GLU A 47 0.63 14.58 11.57
C GLU A 47 -0.77 14.56 12.19
N ALA A 48 -1.26 15.75 12.55
CA ALA A 48 -2.69 15.98 12.65
C ALA A 48 -3.15 16.43 11.26
N ILE A 49 -3.68 15.47 10.49
CA ILE A 49 -4.82 15.61 9.58
C ILE A 49 -5.01 17.02 9.02
N ASP A 50 -4.50 17.28 7.82
CA ASP A 50 -5.06 18.33 6.96
C ASP A 50 -5.97 17.70 5.89
N LEU A 51 -7.11 17.19 6.37
CA LEU A 51 -8.25 16.74 5.56
C LEU A 51 -9.36 17.81 5.60
N ARG A 52 -9.02 19.08 5.39
CA ARG A 52 -10.02 20.14 5.18
C ARG A 52 -9.57 21.17 4.15
N THR A 53 -9.51 20.75 2.89
CA THR A 53 -9.84 21.69 1.81
C THR A 53 -10.58 20.95 0.69
N PHE A 54 -11.89 20.79 0.88
CA PHE A 54 -12.81 20.65 -0.25
C PHE A 54 -13.26 22.06 -0.63
N PRO A 55 -13.27 22.44 -1.92
CA PRO A 55 -13.87 23.70 -2.33
C PRO A 55 -15.38 23.62 -2.10
N GLN A 56 -15.87 24.46 -1.20
CA GLN A 56 -17.28 24.64 -0.93
C GLN A 56 -17.86 25.44 -2.11
N GLU A 57 -18.78 24.82 -2.84
CA GLU A 57 -19.65 25.51 -3.81
C GLU A 57 -20.43 26.60 -3.07
N ASN A 58 -20.16 27.86 -3.39
CA ASN A 58 -20.99 28.98 -2.95
C ASN A 58 -22.13 29.17 -3.95
N LEU A 59 -23.30 28.66 -3.58
CA LEU A 59 -24.59 29.21 -3.97
C LEU A 59 -24.72 30.62 -3.38
N VAL A 60 -24.83 31.65 -4.21
CA VAL A 60 -25.55 32.88 -3.88
C VAL A 60 -26.35 33.32 -5.09
N GLU A 61 -27.67 33.24 -4.95
CA GLU A 61 -28.65 33.95 -5.76
C GLU A 61 -28.69 35.43 -5.39
N ASN A 62 -28.86 36.25 -6.44
CA ASN A 62 -29.60 37.51 -6.55
C ASN A 62 -28.93 38.89 -6.37
N ASP A 63 -29.21 39.66 -7.44
CA ASP A 63 -29.57 41.08 -7.58
C ASP A 63 -28.50 42.19 -7.65
N ASP A 64 -28.35 42.67 -8.89
CA ASP A 64 -28.37 44.07 -9.35
C ASP A 64 -27.78 45.16 -8.45
N VAL A 65 -26.77 45.88 -8.96
CA VAL A 65 -26.83 47.34 -9.24
C VAL A 65 -25.63 47.76 -10.12
N GLN A 66 -25.95 48.60 -11.10
CA GLN A 66 -25.09 49.32 -12.06
C GLN A 66 -23.91 50.10 -11.44
N ALA A 67 -22.79 50.24 -12.17
CA ALA A 67 -22.26 51.54 -12.65
C ALA A 67 -20.80 51.49 -13.18
N GLU A 68 -20.66 51.90 -14.43
CA GLU A 68 -19.62 52.74 -15.06
C GLU A 68 -18.10 52.61 -14.77
N ARG A 69 -17.38 52.33 -15.88
CA ARG A 69 -16.23 53.06 -16.48
C ARG A 69 -15.03 53.46 -15.59
N ARG A 70 -13.82 53.04 -16.01
CA ARG A 70 -12.87 53.89 -16.79
C ARG A 70 -11.56 53.16 -17.13
N HIS A 71 -11.13 53.37 -18.37
CA HIS A 71 -9.79 53.16 -18.91
C HIS A 71 -8.69 53.81 -18.07
N VAL A 72 -7.51 53.17 -17.98
CA VAL A 72 -6.21 53.79 -18.32
C VAL A 72 -5.27 52.70 -18.88
N THR A 73 -4.84 52.94 -20.11
CA THR A 73 -3.71 52.29 -20.80
C THR A 73 -2.48 53.16 -20.57
N GLN A 74 -1.31 52.58 -20.27
CA GLN A 74 -0.02 53.20 -20.58
C GLN A 74 1.06 52.13 -20.83
N HIS A 75 1.39 52.00 -22.12
CA HIS A 75 2.70 51.69 -22.71
C HIS A 75 3.80 52.63 -22.15
N LEU A 76 5.13 52.46 -22.22
CA LEU A 76 6.15 51.86 -23.13
C LEU A 76 7.45 51.87 -22.21
N ASP A 77 8.47 51.01 -22.29
CA ASP A 77 9.51 50.97 -23.32
C ASP A 77 10.62 49.97 -22.94
N SER A 78 11.32 49.50 -23.97
CA SER A 78 12.50 48.64 -24.01
C SER A 78 13.79 49.33 -23.51
N ASP A 79 14.79 48.55 -23.07
CA ASP A 79 16.10 48.51 -23.74
C ASP A 79 17.10 47.52 -23.12
N ILE A 80 17.85 46.90 -24.04
CA ILE A 80 18.95 45.95 -23.89
C ILE A 80 20.25 46.74 -23.76
N ASN A 81 21.14 46.42 -22.81
CA ASN A 81 22.57 46.33 -23.08
C ASN A 81 23.41 45.69 -21.96
N SER A 82 24.38 44.91 -22.43
CA SER A 82 25.26 43.97 -21.74
C SER A 82 26.56 44.62 -21.27
N THR A 83 27.17 44.15 -20.17
CA THR A 83 28.64 44.12 -20.00
C THR A 83 29.05 43.05 -18.94
N PRO A 84 30.21 42.36 -19.05
CA PRO A 84 30.50 41.07 -18.41
C PRO A 84 31.58 41.13 -17.29
N LEU A 85 31.93 39.94 -16.76
CA LEU A 85 32.93 39.57 -15.72
C LEU A 85 32.37 39.59 -14.27
N TYR A 86 32.62 38.63 -13.38
CA TYR A 86 33.75 37.71 -13.17
C TYR A 86 33.29 36.35 -12.64
N LEU A 87 34.05 35.30 -12.97
CA LEU A 87 34.12 34.02 -12.26
C LEU A 87 34.34 34.24 -10.76
N VAL A 88 33.37 33.84 -9.94
CA VAL A 88 33.61 33.48 -8.55
C VAL A 88 33.11 32.05 -8.38
N GLN A 89 34.08 31.13 -8.22
CA GLN A 89 33.83 29.77 -7.75
C GLN A 89 33.23 29.85 -6.34
N GLY A 90 31.90 29.98 -6.28
CA GLY A 90 31.11 29.67 -5.11
C GLY A 90 30.91 28.16 -5.09
N ARG A 91 31.67 27.51 -4.22
CA ARG A 91 31.50 26.13 -3.75
C ARG A 91 30.01 25.76 -3.76
N GLU A 92 29.64 24.86 -4.67
CA GLU A 92 28.35 24.16 -4.64
C GLU A 92 28.25 23.48 -3.27
N GLU A 93 27.54 24.11 -2.35
CA GLU A 93 26.97 23.39 -1.22
C GLU A 93 25.94 22.44 -1.84
N ASN A 94 26.29 21.16 -1.86
CA ASN A 94 25.42 20.03 -2.22
C ASN A 94 24.05 20.18 -1.52
N GLU A 95 23.08 20.74 -2.23
CA GLU A 95 21.65 20.63 -1.93
C GLU A 95 21.01 19.42 -2.66
N ASP A 96 21.81 18.44 -3.10
CA ASP A 96 21.30 17.17 -3.59
C ASP A 96 21.01 16.22 -2.41
N ALA A 97 19.98 16.54 -1.64
CA ALA A 97 19.22 15.50 -0.95
C ALA A 97 18.53 14.67 -2.04
N ARG A 98 19.24 13.69 -2.60
CA ARG A 98 18.68 12.74 -3.57
C ARG A 98 17.41 12.17 -2.96
N ASN A 99 16.27 12.40 -3.61
CA ASN A 99 14.94 11.93 -3.17
C ASN A 99 14.79 10.42 -3.38
N THR A 100 15.77 9.65 -2.97
CA THR A 100 15.79 8.20 -3.06
C THR A 100 14.67 7.63 -2.19
N LYS A 101 13.77 6.86 -2.81
CA LYS A 101 12.74 6.11 -2.12
C LYS A 101 13.25 4.72 -1.78
N LEU A 102 12.81 4.21 -0.64
CA LEU A 102 13.11 2.87 -0.15
C LEU A 102 11.81 2.18 0.24
N LEU A 103 11.62 0.97 -0.24
CA LEU A 103 10.47 0.14 0.12
C LEU A 103 10.88 -1.31 0.30
N ALA A 104 10.23 -2.00 1.22
CA ALA A 104 10.43 -3.41 1.47
C ALA A 104 9.27 -4.23 0.89
N TYR A 105 9.59 -5.39 0.31
CA TYR A 105 8.61 -6.30 -0.27
C TYR A 105 9.01 -7.77 -0.07
N ASP A 106 8.09 -8.70 -0.34
CA ASP A 106 8.31 -10.15 -0.22
C ASP A 106 8.80 -10.58 1.18
N GLY A 107 8.22 -9.95 2.21
CA GLY A 107 8.61 -10.18 3.60
C GLY A 107 8.06 -11.49 4.18
N ARG A 108 8.94 -12.24 4.85
CA ARG A 108 8.65 -13.48 5.58
C ARG A 108 9.31 -13.48 6.96
N ALA A 109 8.65 -14.08 7.95
CA ALA A 109 9.13 -14.21 9.32
C ALA A 109 8.89 -15.61 9.88
N LEU A 110 9.96 -16.32 10.24
CA LEU A 110 9.90 -17.65 10.84
C LEU A 110 10.27 -17.58 12.33
N VAL A 111 9.50 -18.23 13.18
CA VAL A 111 9.81 -18.32 14.61
C VAL A 111 11.06 -19.20 14.80
N VAL A 112 12.06 -18.67 15.48
CA VAL A 112 13.26 -19.41 15.90
C VAL A 112 13.08 -19.80 17.35
N MET A 113 13.02 -21.10 17.62
CA MET A 113 12.95 -21.60 18.98
C MET A 113 14.29 -21.32 19.70
N PRO A 114 14.27 -20.72 20.89
CA PRO A 114 15.49 -20.46 21.64
C PRO A 114 16.14 -21.79 22.04
N SER A 115 17.39 -21.97 21.68
CA SER A 115 18.19 -23.17 22.02
C SER A 115 18.62 -23.21 23.49
N ASP A 116 18.62 -22.06 24.18
CA ASP A 116 19.06 -21.92 25.57
C ASP A 116 18.03 -21.12 26.38
N GLY A 117 17.07 -21.80 27.02
CA GLY A 117 16.33 -21.36 28.24
C GLY A 117 15.73 -19.95 28.32
N HIS A 118 15.75 -19.18 27.24
CA HIS A 118 15.28 -17.80 27.19
C HIS A 118 13.86 -17.78 26.65
N ASP A 119 12.91 -17.30 27.46
CA ASP A 119 11.48 -17.12 27.12
C ASP A 119 11.20 -16.06 26.03
N GLU A 120 12.20 -15.68 25.23
CA GLU A 120 12.05 -14.63 24.23
C GLU A 120 11.81 -15.22 22.84
N THR A 121 10.68 -14.83 22.23
CA THR A 121 10.40 -15.13 20.83
C THR A 121 11.38 -14.38 19.94
N CYS A 122 12.14 -15.13 19.14
CA CYS A 122 13.02 -14.60 18.11
C CYS A 122 12.47 -14.98 16.74
N TYR A 123 12.62 -14.09 15.77
CA TYR A 123 12.21 -14.34 14.40
C TYR A 123 13.41 -14.30 13.46
N MET A 124 13.46 -15.26 12.52
CA MET A 124 14.27 -15.13 11.31
C MET A 124 13.42 -14.42 10.27
N VAL A 125 13.81 -13.21 9.89
CA VAL A 125 13.13 -12.42 8.89
C VAL A 125 13.90 -12.41 7.58
N HIS A 126 13.16 -12.45 6.49
CA HIS A 126 13.65 -12.33 5.12
C HIS A 126 12.79 -11.34 4.36
N PHE A 127 13.39 -10.39 3.67
CA PHE A 127 12.69 -9.45 2.80
C PHE A 127 13.64 -8.89 1.75
N LYS A 128 13.09 -8.21 0.76
CA LYS A 128 13.88 -7.46 -0.22
C LYS A 128 13.62 -5.98 -0.04
N LEU A 129 14.68 -5.18 -0.10
CA LEU A 129 14.60 -3.73 -0.24
C LEU A 129 14.71 -3.38 -1.71
N VAL A 130 13.90 -2.43 -2.13
CA VAL A 130 14.05 -1.78 -3.42
C VAL A 130 14.32 -0.30 -3.18
N GLN A 131 15.44 0.17 -3.72
CA GLN A 131 15.87 1.56 -3.69
C GLN A 131 15.73 2.12 -5.10
N TRP A 132 15.08 3.28 -5.25
CA TRP A 132 14.92 3.91 -6.55
C TRP A 132 14.80 5.43 -6.44
N GLU A 133 15.13 6.13 -7.52
CA GLU A 133 14.94 7.58 -7.64
C GLU A 133 13.66 7.90 -8.43
N PRO A 134 12.71 8.67 -7.86
CA PRO A 134 11.52 9.09 -8.58
C PRO A 134 11.87 10.04 -9.72
N GLY A 135 11.34 9.78 -10.93
CA GLY A 135 11.33 10.76 -12.02
C GLY A 135 12.43 10.64 -13.07
N THR A 136 13.36 9.68 -12.95
CA THR A 136 14.28 9.32 -14.04
C THR A 136 13.76 8.11 -14.79
N GLN A 137 13.73 8.17 -16.14
CA GLN A 137 13.32 7.04 -17.00
C GLN A 137 14.28 5.83 -16.88
N ILE A 138 15.46 6.06 -16.31
CA ILE A 138 16.47 5.07 -15.97
C ILE A 138 16.70 5.19 -14.46
N ALA A 139 15.69 4.84 -13.65
CA ALA A 139 15.88 4.77 -12.21
C ALA A 139 16.88 3.63 -11.93
N GLU A 140 18.06 3.97 -11.41
CA GLU A 140 18.96 2.98 -10.83
C GLU A 140 18.20 2.29 -9.71
N THR A 141 17.68 1.10 -10.02
CA THR A 141 16.95 0.30 -9.06
C THR A 141 17.89 -0.75 -8.49
N GLN A 142 18.16 -0.66 -7.20
CA GLN A 142 18.91 -1.68 -6.49
C GLN A 142 17.93 -2.55 -5.69
N ILE A 143 18.04 -3.86 -5.86
CA ILE A 143 17.27 -4.82 -5.06
C ILE A 143 18.22 -5.53 -4.11
N ILE A 144 18.04 -5.31 -2.81
CA ILE A 144 18.91 -5.82 -1.76
C ILE A 144 18.16 -6.88 -0.96
N LYS A 145 18.73 -8.08 -0.84
CA LYS A 145 18.14 -9.15 -0.03
C LYS A 145 18.58 -9.01 1.42
N CYS A 146 17.63 -9.05 2.35
CA CYS A 146 17.89 -9.05 3.78
C CYS A 146 17.60 -10.41 4.39
N ILE A 147 18.51 -10.89 5.26
CA ILE A 147 18.26 -12.00 6.18
C ILE A 147 18.70 -11.55 7.58
N ALA A 148 17.79 -11.53 8.54
CA ALA A 148 18.06 -10.97 9.85
C ALA A 148 17.34 -11.70 10.99
N GLN A 149 17.92 -11.60 12.19
CA GLN A 149 17.32 -12.00 13.44
C GLN A 149 16.65 -10.80 14.10
N LEU A 150 15.34 -10.93 14.29
CA LEU A 150 14.49 -9.93 14.91
C LEU A 150 14.13 -10.40 16.32
N SER A 151 14.43 -9.57 17.31
CA SER A 151 14.06 -9.82 18.71
C SER A 151 13.68 -8.54 19.43
N ARG A 152 12.94 -8.68 20.54
CA ARG A 152 12.50 -7.53 21.33
C ARG A 152 13.67 -6.87 22.06
N LYS A 153 14.59 -7.65 22.61
CA LYS A 153 15.69 -7.15 23.44
C LYS A 153 16.96 -6.87 22.64
N ARG A 154 17.31 -7.72 21.68
CA ARG A 154 18.60 -7.65 20.97
C ARG A 154 18.57 -6.78 19.73
N GLY A 155 17.42 -6.20 19.37
CA GLY A 155 17.31 -5.44 18.14
C GLY A 155 16.96 -6.32 16.94
N LEU A 156 17.14 -5.73 15.76
CA LEU A 156 17.26 -6.45 14.50
C LEU A 156 18.73 -6.48 14.11
N SER A 157 19.30 -7.65 13.89
CA SER A 157 20.66 -7.77 13.35
C SER A 157 20.70 -8.82 12.25
N GLY A 158 21.48 -8.56 11.21
CA GLY A 158 21.46 -9.41 10.04
C GLY A 158 22.41 -8.94 8.98
N ARG A 159 22.17 -9.44 7.78
CA ARG A 159 23.02 -9.19 6.62
C ARG A 159 22.18 -8.80 5.42
N PHE A 160 22.66 -7.80 4.71
CA PHE A 160 22.24 -7.51 3.36
C PHE A 160 23.15 -8.23 2.38
N VAL A 161 22.57 -8.76 1.31
CA VAL A 161 23.29 -9.40 0.21
C VAL A 161 22.74 -8.78 -1.07
N ASP A 162 23.60 -8.15 -1.86
CA ASP A 162 23.23 -7.69 -3.19
C ASP A 162 22.83 -8.89 -4.06
N ILE A 163 21.80 -8.73 -4.87
CA ILE A 163 21.29 -9.78 -5.76
C ILE A 163 22.05 -9.77 -7.09
N GLN A 164 22.63 -8.64 -7.49
CA GLN A 164 23.28 -8.45 -8.79
C GLN A 164 24.82 -8.49 -8.75
N GLU A 165 25.45 -8.27 -7.59
CA GLU A 165 26.92 -8.31 -7.45
C GLU A 165 27.35 -9.24 -6.29
N SER A 166 28.47 -9.95 -6.51
CA SER A 166 29.15 -10.96 -5.70
C SER A 166 28.70 -11.13 -4.22
N MET A 167 28.55 -12.38 -3.76
CA MET A 167 28.34 -12.73 -2.34
C MET A 167 29.43 -12.21 -1.37
N GLU A 168 30.50 -11.63 -1.90
CA GLU A 168 31.61 -11.02 -1.16
C GLU A 168 31.25 -9.64 -0.55
N GLU A 169 30.16 -9.01 -0.99
CA GLU A 169 29.72 -7.68 -0.52
C GLU A 169 28.54 -7.75 0.47
N ALA A 170 28.47 -8.81 1.27
CA ALA A 170 27.46 -8.91 2.31
C ALA A 170 27.74 -7.87 3.42
N GLN A 171 26.76 -7.00 3.70
CA GLN A 171 26.88 -5.98 4.74
C GLN A 171 26.12 -6.38 6.00
N ASP A 172 26.84 -6.52 7.11
CA ASP A 172 26.25 -6.69 8.44
C ASP A 172 25.60 -5.38 8.92
N PHE A 173 24.50 -5.50 9.66
CA PHE A 173 23.84 -4.35 10.27
C PHE A 173 23.24 -4.69 11.63
N THR A 174 22.97 -3.64 12.41
CA THR A 174 22.18 -3.72 13.66
C THR A 174 21.27 -2.50 13.76
N LEU A 175 20.01 -2.72 14.09
CA LEU A 175 19.04 -1.69 14.41
C LEU A 175 18.65 -1.75 15.89
N ASN A 176 18.53 -0.59 16.50
CA ASN A 176 18.23 -0.46 17.92
C ASN A 176 16.70 -0.52 18.15
N PRO A 177 16.23 -1.30 19.13
CA PRO A 177 14.80 -1.39 19.44
C PRO A 177 14.28 -0.06 19.99
N ILE A 178 13.15 0.40 19.46
CA ILE A 178 12.40 1.56 19.94
C ILE A 178 11.19 1.08 20.75
N ALA A 179 10.36 0.24 20.14
CA ALA A 179 9.10 -0.18 20.72
C ALA A 179 8.67 -1.58 20.26
N HIS A 180 7.86 -2.22 21.08
CA HIS A 180 7.23 -3.51 20.80
C HIS A 180 5.79 -3.48 21.31
N ARG A 181 4.84 -3.90 20.48
CA ARG A 181 3.41 -3.95 20.84
C ARG A 181 2.65 -4.97 20.01
N PHE A 182 1.44 -5.24 20.47
CA PHE A 182 0.46 -6.02 19.73
C PHE A 182 -0.66 -5.10 19.25
N GLU A 183 -0.92 -5.10 17.94
CA GLU A 183 -2.02 -4.35 17.34
C GLU A 183 -3.15 -5.30 16.91
N THR A 184 -4.39 -4.83 16.96
CA THR A 184 -5.51 -5.55 16.34
C THR A 184 -5.61 -5.17 14.88
N LEU A 185 -5.72 -6.15 13.98
CA LEU A 185 -5.92 -5.88 12.56
C LEU A 185 -7.33 -5.31 12.32
N THR A 186 -7.41 -4.03 11.97
CA THR A 186 -8.68 -3.33 11.71
C THR A 186 -9.14 -3.44 10.25
N ASN A 187 -8.21 -3.61 9.30
CA ASN A 187 -8.47 -3.58 7.86
C ASN A 187 -7.96 -4.86 7.15
N VAL A 188 -8.62 -6.00 7.37
CA VAL A 188 -8.31 -7.24 6.66
C VAL A 188 -8.88 -7.15 5.25
N LEU A 189 -8.06 -7.15 4.19
CA LEU A 189 -8.49 -7.26 2.80
C LEU A 189 -9.20 -8.59 2.53
N HIS A 190 -8.72 -9.69 3.10
CA HIS A 190 -9.29 -11.03 2.91
C HIS A 190 -10.44 -11.37 3.89
N PRO A 191 -11.54 -12.01 3.43
CA PRO A 191 -11.85 -12.29 2.02
C PRO A 191 -12.32 -11.04 1.29
N LEU A 192 -12.18 -11.08 -0.05
CA LEU A 192 -12.77 -10.06 -0.91
C LEU A 192 -14.29 -10.19 -0.91
N THR A 193 -14.96 -9.05 -0.90
CA THR A 193 -16.41 -8.90 -0.95
C THR A 193 -16.75 -7.82 -1.99
N PRO A 194 -18.00 -7.72 -2.46
CA PRO A 194 -18.39 -6.61 -3.32
C PRO A 194 -18.17 -5.28 -2.59
N GLY A 195 -17.88 -4.22 -3.33
CA GLY A 195 -17.60 -2.91 -2.78
C GLY A 195 -16.45 -2.18 -3.46
N GLN A 196 -16.01 -1.10 -2.84
CA GLN A 196 -14.95 -0.22 -3.35
C GLN A 196 -13.69 -0.36 -2.49
N TYR A 197 -12.54 -0.43 -3.16
CA TYR A 197 -11.24 -0.64 -2.54
C TYR A 197 -10.25 0.36 -3.12
N GLU A 198 -9.50 1.03 -2.24
CA GLU A 198 -8.35 1.84 -2.60
C GLU A 198 -7.09 1.18 -2.06
N LEU A 199 -6.17 0.94 -2.97
CA LEU A 199 -4.93 0.21 -2.77
C LEU A 199 -3.77 1.12 -3.17
N ARG A 200 -2.65 1.05 -2.46
CA ARG A 200 -1.42 1.74 -2.81
C ARG A 200 -0.24 0.80 -2.65
N GLY A 201 0.71 0.85 -3.56
CA GLY A 201 1.95 0.11 -3.43
C GLY A 201 2.77 0.21 -4.69
N ILE A 202 3.42 -0.89 -5.06
CA ILE A 202 4.37 -0.90 -6.17
C ILE A 202 4.12 -2.04 -7.14
N THR A 203 4.53 -1.81 -8.38
CA THR A 203 4.80 -2.86 -9.36
C THR A 203 6.27 -2.82 -9.74
N ILE A 204 6.90 -3.98 -9.85
CA ILE A 204 8.31 -4.12 -10.25
C ILE A 204 8.33 -4.93 -11.53
N ALA A 205 8.88 -4.36 -12.60
CA ALA A 205 9.10 -5.04 -13.87
C ALA A 205 10.30 -5.99 -13.80
N GLU A 206 10.37 -6.95 -14.73
CA GLU A 206 11.51 -7.87 -14.86
C GLU A 206 12.87 -7.15 -14.98
N ASN A 207 12.90 -5.99 -15.63
CA ASN A 207 14.09 -5.13 -15.72
C ASN A 207 14.35 -4.31 -14.44
N ALA A 208 13.75 -4.70 -13.32
CA ALA A 208 13.81 -4.03 -12.03
C ALA A 208 13.21 -2.62 -11.98
N VAL A 209 12.57 -2.10 -13.03
CA VAL A 209 11.94 -0.77 -12.96
C VAL A 209 10.74 -0.81 -12.01
N VAL A 210 10.70 0.16 -11.09
CA VAL A 210 9.65 0.30 -10.07
C VAL A 210 8.66 1.38 -10.46
N TYR A 211 7.37 1.04 -10.38
CA TYR A 211 6.28 1.99 -10.51
C TYR A 211 5.48 2.02 -9.22
N GLU A 212 5.38 3.19 -8.60
CA GLU A 212 4.50 3.39 -7.45
C GLU A 212 3.09 3.70 -7.95
N CYS A 213 2.10 2.97 -7.47
CA CYS A 213 0.74 3.00 -8.01
C CYS A 213 -0.30 3.23 -6.92
N ILE A 214 -1.36 3.96 -7.29
CA ILE A 214 -2.64 3.96 -6.60
C ILE A 214 -3.65 3.23 -7.49
N VAL A 215 -4.32 2.23 -6.92
CA VAL A 215 -5.29 1.39 -7.62
C VAL A 215 -6.64 1.49 -6.92
N ARG A 216 -7.67 1.84 -7.69
CA ARG A 216 -9.05 1.92 -7.22
C ARG A 216 -9.84 0.80 -7.90
N LEU A 217 -10.45 -0.07 -7.11
CA LEU A 217 -11.22 -1.21 -7.61
C LEU A 217 -12.65 -1.14 -7.09
N THR A 218 -13.60 -1.44 -7.97
CA THR A 218 -14.99 -1.73 -7.65
C THR A 218 -15.27 -3.19 -7.97
N LEU A 219 -15.56 -3.97 -6.94
CA LEU A 219 -15.92 -5.38 -7.02
C LEU A 219 -17.45 -5.51 -7.06
N PHE A 220 -17.99 -6.01 -8.16
CA PHE A 220 -19.43 -6.19 -8.34
C PHE A 220 -19.88 -7.58 -7.89
N ALA A 221 -21.14 -7.70 -7.44
CA ALA A 221 -21.68 -8.97 -6.92
C ALA A 221 -21.76 -10.09 -7.97
N ASP A 222 -21.73 -9.76 -9.26
CA ASP A 222 -21.69 -10.69 -10.38
C ASP A 222 -20.28 -11.24 -10.70
N GLY A 223 -19.27 -10.84 -9.92
CA GLY A 223 -17.90 -11.27 -10.11
C GLY A 223 -17.09 -10.39 -11.07
N MET A 224 -17.65 -9.30 -11.60
CA MET A 224 -16.88 -8.34 -12.40
C MET A 224 -16.08 -7.38 -11.52
N VAL A 225 -14.90 -6.96 -11.99
CA VAL A 225 -14.14 -5.85 -11.41
C VAL A 225 -13.98 -4.73 -12.43
N SER A 226 -14.10 -3.49 -11.98
CA SER A 226 -13.74 -2.29 -12.74
C SER A 226 -12.98 -1.31 -11.86
N GLY A 227 -12.35 -0.32 -12.48
CA GLY A 227 -11.74 0.78 -11.74
C GLY A 227 -10.61 1.42 -12.51
N THR A 228 -9.61 1.91 -11.77
CA THR A 228 -8.49 2.65 -12.34
C THR A 228 -7.17 2.33 -11.64
N SER A 229 -6.08 2.44 -12.38
CA SER A 229 -4.71 2.44 -11.86
C SER A 229 -4.04 3.74 -12.28
N ARG A 230 -3.31 4.37 -11.37
CA ARG A 230 -2.49 5.54 -11.65
C ARG A 230 -1.10 5.35 -11.06
N GLU A 231 -0.11 5.38 -11.93
CA GLU A 231 1.30 5.48 -11.52
C GLU A 231 1.56 6.89 -10.99
N LEU A 232 2.20 7.05 -9.83
CA LEU A 232 2.36 8.37 -9.22
C LEU A 232 3.32 9.29 -9.97
N THR A 233 4.23 8.71 -10.74
CA THR A 233 5.16 9.43 -11.62
C THR A 233 4.48 9.98 -12.88
N PHE A 234 3.28 9.49 -13.21
CA PHE A 234 2.56 9.89 -14.42
C PHE A 234 1.15 10.41 -14.08
N ALA A 235 0.67 11.38 -14.85
CA ALA A 235 -0.67 11.92 -14.63
C ALA A 235 -1.78 10.98 -15.16
N GLN A 236 -1.43 9.98 -15.97
CA GLN A 236 -2.40 9.14 -16.66
C GLN A 236 -3.08 8.16 -15.72
N GLU A 237 -4.40 8.20 -15.72
CA GLU A 237 -5.25 7.23 -15.05
C GLU A 237 -5.72 6.17 -16.05
N CYS A 238 -5.32 4.93 -15.82
CA CYS A 238 -5.54 3.81 -16.73
C CYS A 238 -6.78 3.01 -16.29
N PRO A 239 -7.75 2.76 -17.19
CA PRO A 239 -8.93 1.98 -16.84
C PRO A 239 -8.59 0.51 -16.61
N ILE A 240 -9.29 -0.09 -15.65
CA ILE A 240 -9.20 -1.49 -15.28
C ILE A 240 -10.54 -2.18 -15.55
N SER A 241 -10.49 -3.38 -16.11
CA SER A 241 -11.65 -4.28 -16.26
C SER A 241 -11.25 -5.73 -16.12
N GLY A 242 -12.05 -6.56 -15.44
CA GLY A 242 -11.76 -7.98 -15.30
C GLY A 242 -12.76 -8.74 -14.45
N MET A 243 -12.28 -9.81 -13.81
CA MET A 243 -13.06 -10.68 -12.94
C MET A 243 -12.42 -10.78 -11.56
N TRP A 244 -13.25 -11.01 -10.54
CA TRP A 244 -12.79 -11.29 -9.19
C TRP A 244 -13.54 -12.47 -8.58
N THR A 245 -12.88 -13.07 -7.61
CA THR A 245 -13.45 -14.07 -6.71
C THR A 245 -13.02 -13.72 -5.28
N ARG A 246 -13.55 -14.44 -4.29
CA ARG A 246 -13.13 -14.29 -2.88
C ARG A 246 -11.62 -14.47 -2.67
N PHE A 247 -10.95 -15.15 -3.60
CA PHE A 247 -9.55 -15.58 -3.49
C PHE A 247 -8.60 -14.85 -4.44
N GLY A 248 -9.09 -13.97 -5.31
CA GLY A 248 -8.22 -13.33 -6.28
C GLY A 248 -8.94 -12.38 -7.23
N ILE A 249 -8.16 -11.51 -7.86
CA ILE A 249 -8.63 -10.57 -8.86
C ILE A 249 -7.73 -10.73 -10.09
N THR A 250 -8.35 -10.91 -11.25
CA THR A 250 -7.67 -10.90 -12.54
C THR A 250 -8.23 -9.76 -13.38
N TYR A 251 -7.38 -8.83 -13.78
CA TYR A 251 -7.83 -7.67 -14.53
C TYR A 251 -6.87 -7.26 -15.64
N LEU A 252 -7.46 -6.64 -16.67
CA LEU A 252 -6.75 -6.00 -17.76
C LEU A 252 -6.57 -4.53 -17.45
N LEU A 253 -5.35 -4.03 -17.57
CA LEU A 253 -5.01 -2.61 -17.55
C LEU A 253 -4.63 -2.19 -18.97
N LYS A 254 -5.21 -1.07 -19.43
CA LYS A 254 -4.88 -0.49 -20.74
C LYS A 254 -4.19 0.85 -20.55
N TYR A 255 -3.01 0.96 -21.12
CA TYR A 255 -2.15 2.15 -21.08
C TYR A 255 -1.92 2.66 -22.51
N GLU A 256 -1.82 3.97 -22.67
CA GLU A 256 -1.58 4.59 -23.98
C GLU A 256 -0.30 5.41 -23.93
N MET A 257 0.66 5.06 -24.77
CA MET A 257 1.95 5.74 -24.87
C MET A 257 2.19 6.12 -26.32
N HIS A 258 2.46 7.40 -26.60
CA HIS A 258 2.76 7.88 -27.95
C HIS A 258 1.74 7.45 -29.02
N GLY A 259 0.44 7.42 -28.67
CA GLY A 259 -0.65 6.99 -29.57
C GLY A 259 -0.73 5.47 -29.79
N SER A 260 0.06 4.67 -29.07
CA SER A 260 0.02 3.21 -29.09
C SER A 260 -0.63 2.67 -27.81
N GLN A 261 -1.58 1.75 -27.97
CA GLN A 261 -2.22 1.07 -26.84
C GLN A 261 -1.43 -0.18 -26.43
N HIS A 262 -1.05 -0.19 -25.15
CA HIS A 262 -0.43 -1.30 -24.45
C HIS A 262 -1.43 -1.88 -23.45
N SER A 263 -1.45 -3.20 -23.32
CA SER A 263 -2.41 -3.91 -22.48
C SER A 263 -1.68 -4.93 -21.64
N TYR A 264 -1.98 -4.98 -20.34
CA TYR A 264 -1.32 -5.86 -19.38
C TYR A 264 -2.36 -6.58 -18.54
N ILE A 265 -2.16 -7.87 -18.29
CA ILE A 265 -3.00 -8.71 -17.45
C ILE A 265 -2.34 -8.82 -16.08
N TYR A 266 -3.13 -8.55 -15.04
CA TYR A 266 -2.72 -8.60 -13.64
C TYR A 266 -3.40 -9.77 -12.96
N TYR A 267 -2.64 -10.60 -12.25
CA TYR A 267 -3.13 -11.71 -11.44
C TYR A 267 -2.79 -11.44 -9.99
N THR A 268 -3.81 -11.33 -9.14
CA THR A 268 -3.62 -10.90 -7.76
C THR A 268 -4.33 -11.78 -6.76
N THR A 269 -3.72 -11.93 -5.58
CA THR A 269 -4.24 -12.73 -4.46
C THR A 269 -4.31 -11.85 -3.21
N PRO A 270 -5.49 -11.73 -2.57
CA PRO A 270 -5.66 -10.97 -1.34
C PRO A 270 -5.10 -11.75 -0.17
N PHE A 271 -4.34 -11.08 0.68
CA PHE A 271 -3.69 -11.68 1.82
C PHE A 271 -3.50 -10.65 2.94
N GLN A 272 -4.10 -10.93 4.10
CA GLN A 272 -4.16 -9.97 5.21
C GLN A 272 -4.66 -8.61 4.74
N SER A 273 -3.85 -7.54 4.82
CA SER A 273 -4.17 -6.19 4.33
C SER A 273 -3.54 -5.87 2.97
N CYS A 274 -2.99 -6.86 2.27
CA CYS A 274 -2.24 -6.68 1.03
C CYS A 274 -2.87 -7.47 -0.13
N LEU A 275 -2.64 -6.98 -1.35
CA LEU A 275 -2.94 -7.63 -2.61
C LEU A 275 -1.61 -7.80 -3.34
N TYR A 276 -1.15 -9.03 -3.50
CA TYR A 276 0.13 -9.31 -4.18
C TYR A 276 -0.10 -10.17 -5.42
N GLY A 277 0.87 -10.19 -6.33
CA GLY A 277 0.81 -11.06 -7.48
C GLY A 277 1.78 -10.71 -8.60
N THR A 278 1.36 -11.00 -9.83
CA THR A 278 2.15 -10.80 -11.03
C THR A 278 1.36 -10.05 -12.09
N TRP A 279 2.08 -9.51 -13.07
CA TRP A 279 1.49 -8.92 -14.26
C TRP A 279 2.29 -9.34 -15.49
N GLU A 280 1.65 -9.35 -16.65
CA GLU A 280 2.27 -9.67 -17.94
C GLU A 280 1.63 -8.90 -19.11
N ASN A 281 2.35 -8.71 -20.20
CA ASN A 281 1.82 -8.11 -21.42
C ASN A 281 0.76 -9.03 -22.05
N ALA A 282 -0.44 -8.51 -22.29
CA ALA A 282 -1.56 -9.26 -22.84
C ALA A 282 -1.29 -9.80 -24.26
N LYS A 283 -0.37 -9.18 -25.02
CA LYS A 283 -0.01 -9.62 -26.38
C LYS A 283 0.93 -10.82 -26.39
N LEU A 284 1.65 -11.08 -25.29
CA LEU A 284 2.61 -12.19 -25.22
C LEU A 284 1.96 -13.57 -25.26
N GLN A 285 0.75 -13.72 -24.70
CA GLN A 285 0.00 -14.98 -24.77
C GLN A 285 -0.27 -15.43 -26.22
N MET A 286 -0.21 -14.52 -27.19
CA MET A 286 -0.54 -14.79 -28.59
C MET A 286 0.68 -15.09 -29.47
N LEU A 287 1.88 -14.66 -29.08
CA LEU A 287 3.03 -14.61 -30.00
C LEU A 287 4.29 -15.36 -29.55
N GLY A 288 4.40 -15.77 -28.27
CA GLY A 288 5.49 -16.65 -27.82
C GLY A 288 6.91 -16.11 -28.00
N ILE A 289 7.09 -14.79 -28.20
CA ILE A 289 8.39 -14.14 -28.37
C ILE A 289 8.58 -13.14 -27.23
N SER A 290 9.53 -13.40 -26.34
CA SER A 290 9.90 -12.55 -25.21
C SER A 290 11.19 -11.78 -25.52
N SER A 291 11.13 -10.46 -25.71
CA SER A 291 12.36 -9.66 -25.80
C SER A 291 12.29 -8.26 -25.21
N GLN A 292 11.20 -7.91 -24.52
CA GLN A 292 11.14 -6.71 -23.66
C GLN A 292 10.55 -7.10 -22.30
N ALA A 293 10.82 -6.32 -21.25
CA ALA A 293 10.29 -6.56 -19.91
C ALA A 293 8.76 -6.50 -19.94
N GLU A 294 8.15 -7.66 -20.10
CA GLU A 294 6.74 -7.83 -20.38
C GLU A 294 6.06 -8.67 -19.30
N HIS A 295 6.73 -8.82 -18.16
CA HIS A 295 6.14 -9.33 -16.93
C HIS A 295 6.80 -8.70 -15.70
N GLY A 296 6.17 -8.89 -14.56
CA GLY A 296 6.67 -8.40 -13.29
C GLY A 296 5.83 -8.85 -12.11
N ILE A 297 6.15 -8.30 -10.95
CA ILE A 297 5.47 -8.54 -9.68
C ILE A 297 4.80 -7.27 -9.18
N LEU A 298 3.87 -7.44 -8.24
CA LEU A 298 3.21 -6.33 -7.56
C LEU A 298 2.92 -6.66 -6.10
N GLU A 299 2.88 -5.60 -5.30
CA GLU A 299 2.44 -5.64 -3.91
C GLU A 299 1.74 -4.33 -3.56
N PHE A 300 0.44 -4.42 -3.30
CA PHE A 300 -0.40 -3.28 -2.93
C PHE A 300 -0.98 -3.44 -1.53
N GLN A 301 -0.92 -2.40 -0.72
CA GLN A 301 -1.54 -2.35 0.60
C GLN A 301 -2.92 -1.69 0.52
N LEU A 302 -3.86 -2.23 1.29
CA LEU A 302 -5.19 -1.65 1.47
C LEU A 302 -5.09 -0.33 2.24
N VAL A 303 -5.48 0.75 1.58
CA VAL A 303 -5.62 2.08 2.18
C VAL A 303 -7.03 2.26 2.73
N HIS A 304 -8.04 1.95 1.91
CA HIS A 304 -9.44 2.15 2.26
C HIS A 304 -10.35 1.11 1.61
N ALA A 305 -11.43 0.71 2.29
CA ALA A 305 -12.46 -0.13 1.73
C ALA A 305 -13.86 0.26 2.21
N VAL A 306 -14.80 0.34 1.26
CA VAL A 306 -16.24 0.38 1.51
C VAL A 306 -16.83 -0.93 1.02
N ARG A 307 -17.18 -1.82 1.95
CA ARG A 307 -17.71 -3.16 1.64
C ARG A 307 -19.21 -3.16 1.58
N VAL A 308 -19.74 -3.84 0.56
CA VAL A 308 -21.15 -4.15 0.45
C VAL A 308 -21.37 -5.56 1.01
N TRP A 309 -22.07 -5.59 2.13
CA TRP A 309 -22.40 -6.82 2.84
C TRP A 309 -23.73 -7.37 2.32
N SER A 310 -23.74 -8.64 1.91
CA SER A 310 -24.94 -9.33 1.42
C SER A 310 -25.04 -10.73 1.99
N GLU A 311 -26.13 -11.45 1.69
CA GLU A 311 -26.35 -12.84 2.10
C GLU A 311 -25.17 -13.73 1.72
N ALA A 312 -24.60 -13.57 0.51
CA ALA A 312 -23.51 -14.41 0.05
C ALA A 312 -22.23 -14.29 0.91
N TYR A 313 -22.11 -13.22 1.71
CA TYR A 313 -20.92 -12.89 2.52
C TYR A 313 -21.25 -12.74 4.01
N HIS A 314 -22.41 -13.20 4.48
CA HIS A 314 -22.83 -13.05 5.89
C HIS A 314 -21.82 -13.64 6.89
N LYS A 315 -21.13 -14.71 6.53
CA LYS A 315 -20.11 -15.34 7.39
C LYS A 315 -18.92 -14.41 7.70
N ASP A 316 -18.67 -13.46 6.81
CA ASP A 316 -17.53 -12.54 6.85
C ASP A 316 -17.87 -11.17 7.45
N TYR A 317 -19.12 -10.99 7.91
CA TYR A 317 -19.54 -9.73 8.49
C TYR A 317 -18.66 -9.31 9.67
N PRO A 318 -18.46 -8.01 9.91
CA PRO A 318 -17.66 -7.55 11.04
C PRO A 318 -18.20 -8.11 12.35
N LYS A 319 -17.32 -8.58 13.25
CA LYS A 319 -17.76 -9.21 14.52
C LYS A 319 -18.69 -8.31 15.32
N VAL A 320 -18.41 -7.01 15.37
CA VAL A 320 -19.26 -6.03 16.08
C VAL A 320 -20.68 -6.06 15.51
N PHE A 321 -20.83 -6.10 14.18
CA PHE A 321 -22.13 -6.22 13.54
C PHE A 321 -22.80 -7.56 13.89
N GLN A 322 -22.06 -8.67 13.83
CA GLN A 322 -22.58 -9.99 14.22
C GLN A 322 -23.09 -9.98 15.67
N GLU A 323 -22.34 -9.39 16.62
CA GLU A 323 -22.74 -9.29 18.02
C GLU A 323 -23.96 -8.38 18.22
N CYS A 324 -24.04 -7.25 17.51
CA CYS A 324 -25.22 -6.38 17.53
C CYS A 324 -26.47 -7.11 17.04
N VAL A 325 -26.37 -7.85 15.93
CA VAL A 325 -27.48 -8.66 15.42
C VAL A 325 -27.86 -9.73 16.43
N LYS A 326 -26.90 -10.44 17.02
CA LYS A 326 -27.17 -11.42 18.09
C LYS A 326 -27.92 -10.81 19.27
N LEU A 327 -27.51 -9.65 19.75
CA LEU A 327 -28.17 -8.94 20.86
C LEU A 327 -29.61 -8.56 20.51
N LEU A 328 -29.83 -8.01 19.31
CA LEU A 328 -31.17 -7.66 18.83
C LEU A 328 -32.09 -8.88 18.75
N LEU A 329 -31.54 -10.01 18.29
CA LEU A 329 -32.26 -11.27 18.23
C LEU A 329 -32.61 -11.75 19.65
N LEU A 330 -31.65 -11.87 20.55
CA LEU A 330 -31.89 -12.30 21.93
C LEU A 330 -32.93 -11.44 22.66
N ALA A 331 -32.88 -10.12 22.46
CA ALA A 331 -33.87 -9.20 22.99
C ALA A 331 -35.27 -9.48 22.42
N SER A 332 -35.37 -9.71 21.11
CA SER A 332 -36.63 -10.02 20.41
C SER A 332 -37.24 -11.35 20.82
N LEU A 333 -36.40 -12.35 21.17
CA LEU A 333 -36.85 -13.64 21.70
C LEU A 333 -37.50 -13.45 23.07
N ARG A 334 -36.83 -12.69 23.95
CA ARG A 334 -37.30 -12.45 25.31
C ARG A 334 -38.61 -11.68 25.36
N SER A 335 -38.81 -10.75 24.42
CA SER A 335 -40.03 -9.94 24.34
C SER A 335 -41.17 -10.59 23.55
N GLY A 336 -40.95 -11.76 22.95
CA GLY A 336 -41.95 -12.45 22.12
C GLY A 336 -42.33 -11.69 20.84
N ILE A 337 -41.52 -10.71 20.43
CA ILE A 337 -41.81 -9.82 19.30
C ILE A 337 -41.65 -10.54 17.96
N LEU A 338 -40.71 -11.49 17.87
CA LEU A 338 -40.43 -12.20 16.63
C LEU A 338 -41.20 -13.55 16.55
N PRO A 339 -42.07 -13.75 15.53
CA PRO A 339 -42.70 -15.04 15.28
C PRO A 339 -41.69 -16.19 15.10
N SER A 340 -42.03 -17.37 15.61
CA SER A 340 -41.19 -18.59 15.58
C SER A 340 -40.71 -18.99 14.18
N HIS A 341 -41.49 -18.74 13.13
CA HIS A 341 -41.10 -19.08 11.75
C HIS A 341 -40.00 -18.17 11.19
N LEU A 342 -39.91 -16.91 11.63
CA LEU A 342 -38.85 -15.99 11.22
C LEU A 342 -37.51 -16.33 11.88
N TRP A 343 -37.53 -16.96 13.06
CA TRP A 343 -36.33 -17.45 13.72
C TRP A 343 -35.56 -18.46 12.89
N HIS A 344 -36.26 -19.36 12.21
CA HIS A 344 -35.62 -20.34 11.34
C HIS A 344 -34.90 -19.66 10.17
N LEU A 345 -35.54 -18.66 9.52
CA LEU A 345 -34.94 -17.91 8.42
C LEU A 345 -33.69 -17.14 8.85
N ILE A 346 -33.70 -16.56 10.05
CA ILE A 346 -32.57 -15.82 10.59
C ILE A 346 -31.41 -16.76 10.93
N VAL A 347 -31.67 -17.91 11.54
CA VAL A 347 -30.61 -18.88 11.85
C VAL A 347 -30.00 -19.45 10.57
N VAL A 348 -30.82 -19.69 9.54
CA VAL A 348 -30.34 -20.10 8.21
C VAL A 348 -29.48 -19.00 7.57
N TYR A 349 -29.94 -17.74 7.63
CA TYR A 349 -29.25 -16.59 7.04
C TYR A 349 -27.94 -16.24 7.76
N CYS A 350 -27.92 -16.19 9.09
CA CYS A 350 -26.72 -15.90 9.87
C CYS A 350 -25.74 -17.08 9.91
N GLY A 351 -26.24 -18.29 9.66
CA GLY A 351 -25.49 -19.52 9.82
C GLY A 351 -25.31 -19.93 11.30
N TYR A 352 -25.20 -21.24 11.53
CA TYR A 352 -25.03 -21.80 12.89
C TYR A 352 -23.77 -21.28 13.60
N ASP A 353 -22.71 -20.98 12.85
CA ASP A 353 -21.42 -20.54 13.39
C ASP A 353 -21.50 -19.21 14.14
N TRP A 354 -22.46 -18.34 13.82
CA TRP A 354 -22.70 -17.11 14.59
C TRP A 354 -23.11 -17.42 16.04
N PHE A 355 -23.82 -18.52 16.28
CA PHE A 355 -24.42 -18.84 17.58
C PHE A 355 -23.68 -19.92 18.37
N ARG A 356 -22.69 -20.60 17.77
CA ARG A 356 -21.97 -21.75 18.36
C ARG A 356 -21.10 -21.43 19.60
N ARG A 357 -20.97 -20.15 19.96
CA ARG A 357 -20.21 -19.69 21.16
C ARG A 357 -21.10 -19.16 22.29
N MET A 358 -22.42 -19.38 22.20
CA MET A 358 -23.29 -19.37 23.40
C MET A 358 -23.01 -20.60 24.24
#